data_AF-A0A2M8GDN5-F1
#
_entry.id   AF-A0A2M8GDN5-F1
#
_cell.length_a   1.000
_cell.length_b   1.000
_cell.length_c   1.000
_cell.angle_alpha   90.00
_cell.angle_beta   90.00
_cell.angle_gamma   90.00
#
_symmetry.space_group_name_H-M   'P 1'
#
loop_
_entity.id
_entity.type
_entity.pdbx_description
1 polymer ?
#
loop_
_entity_poly.entity_id
_entity_poly.type
_entity_poly.pdbx_seq_one_letter_code
_entity_poly.pdbx_strand_id
1 'polypeptide(L)'
;MKTDRRGFLKIGGLGILGFAARPLVDVLLRGDLVEASPAPDTLAGKRWAMAVNVSKCKEGCRDCIVACHSVHNVPDLGNPKDEVKWIWTESYKKIFPEQEQEFDARGGKPVVVLCNHCDNPPCVRVCPTKATFKRSDGIVMMDYHRCIGCRFCMAACPYGSRSLNWRDPRPFIKKINPEFPTRTRGVVEKCDFCVERLAKGLIPACVEACKEKALVFGNLKESGAEIREILRANHTIRRRPWLGTGPQIYYIV
;
A
#
# COMPACT_ATOMS: atom_id res chain seq x y z
N MET A 1 -68.66 -4.12 31.53
CA MET A 1 -67.37 -4.45 30.90
C MET A 1 -66.28 -4.46 31.96
N LYS A 2 -65.83 -5.64 32.39
CA LYS A 2 -64.63 -5.81 33.21
C LYS A 2 -63.60 -6.52 32.34
N THR A 3 -62.72 -5.77 31.70
CA THR A 3 -61.62 -6.32 30.91
C THR A 3 -60.54 -6.83 31.87
N ASP A 4 -60.39 -8.14 31.94
CA ASP A 4 -59.37 -8.81 32.74
C ASP A 4 -57.97 -8.52 32.17
N ARG A 5 -57.00 -8.24 33.05
CA ARG A 5 -55.60 -7.89 32.72
C ARG A 5 -54.94 -8.94 31.82
N ARG A 6 -55.36 -10.21 31.93
CA ARG A 6 -54.87 -11.31 31.07
C ARG A 6 -55.37 -11.22 29.62
N GLY A 7 -56.54 -10.64 29.38
CA GLY A 7 -57.06 -10.44 28.01
C GLY A 7 -56.28 -9.36 27.25
N PHE A 8 -55.91 -8.28 27.96
CA PHE A 8 -55.13 -7.17 27.38
C PHE A 8 -53.71 -7.61 26.99
N LEU A 9 -53.04 -8.44 27.81
CA LEU A 9 -51.71 -8.96 27.52
C LEU A 9 -51.70 -9.96 26.34
N LYS A 10 -52.76 -10.77 26.17
CA LYS A 10 -52.88 -11.69 25.03
C LYS A 10 -53.10 -10.94 23.71
N ILE A 11 -53.94 -9.91 23.71
CA ILE A 11 -54.22 -9.10 22.51
C ILE A 11 -53.03 -8.18 22.19
N GLY A 12 -52.38 -7.60 23.20
CA GLY A 12 -51.17 -6.78 23.04
C GLY A 12 -49.94 -7.57 22.58
N GLY A 13 -49.78 -8.81 23.06
CA GLY A 13 -48.65 -9.68 22.67
C GLY A 13 -48.71 -10.15 21.21
N LEU A 14 -49.90 -10.37 20.67
CA LEU A 14 -50.09 -10.73 19.25
C LEU A 14 -49.89 -9.54 18.31
N GLY A 15 -50.19 -8.31 18.74
CA GLY A 15 -49.99 -7.10 17.94
C GLY A 15 -48.52 -6.73 17.72
N ILE A 16 -47.65 -7.04 18.68
CA ILE A 16 -46.22 -6.66 18.63
C ILE A 16 -45.41 -7.58 17.71
N LEU A 17 -45.75 -8.88 17.63
CA LEU A 17 -45.07 -9.84 16.74
C LEU A 17 -45.33 -9.55 15.26
N GLY A 18 -46.52 -9.06 14.90
CA GLY A 18 -46.87 -8.78 13.49
C GLY A 18 -46.24 -7.51 12.91
N PHE A 19 -46.08 -6.45 13.72
CA PHE A 19 -45.54 -5.16 13.25
C PHE A 19 -44.01 -5.06 13.36
N ALA A 20 -43.38 -5.75 14.31
CA ALA A 20 -41.91 -5.74 14.45
C ALA A 20 -41.20 -6.70 13.48
N ALA A 21 -41.90 -7.72 12.97
CA ALA A 21 -41.30 -8.68 12.04
C ALA A 21 -41.11 -8.14 10.62
N ARG A 22 -42.00 -7.26 10.14
CA ARG A 22 -41.92 -6.69 8.78
C ARG A 22 -40.63 -5.91 8.47
N PRO A 23 -40.16 -4.96 9.31
CA PRO A 23 -38.92 -4.26 9.01
C PRO A 23 -37.69 -5.19 9.08
N LEU A 24 -37.73 -6.23 9.90
CA LEU A 24 -36.65 -7.22 9.97
C LEU A 24 -36.62 -8.14 8.74
N VAL A 25 -37.79 -8.54 8.25
CA VAL A 25 -37.93 -9.34 7.02
C VAL A 25 -37.56 -8.51 5.79
N ASP A 26 -37.92 -7.24 5.71
CA ASP A 26 -37.49 -6.35 4.61
C ASP A 26 -35.97 -6.09 4.62
N VAL A 27 -35.33 -6.00 5.79
CA VAL A 27 -33.86 -5.90 5.90
C VAL A 27 -33.17 -7.21 5.50
N LEU A 28 -33.77 -8.36 5.79
CA LEU A 28 -33.24 -9.66 5.38
C LEU A 28 -33.51 -10.00 3.90
N LEU A 29 -34.59 -9.48 3.32
CA LEU A 29 -34.99 -9.72 1.93
C LEU A 29 -34.45 -8.68 0.94
N ARG A 30 -34.13 -7.46 1.39
CA ARG A 30 -33.30 -6.51 0.63
C ARG A 30 -31.85 -6.98 0.68
N GLY A 31 -31.59 -8.06 -0.05
CA GLY A 31 -30.26 -8.51 -0.41
C GLY A 31 -29.56 -7.51 -1.33
N ASP A 32 -29.33 -6.30 -0.84
CA ASP A 32 -28.18 -5.50 -1.25
C ASP A 32 -26.97 -6.22 -0.66
N LEU A 33 -26.58 -7.30 -1.33
CA LEU A 33 -25.29 -7.93 -1.16
C LEU A 33 -24.29 -6.82 -1.50
N VAL A 34 -23.76 -6.17 -0.46
CA VAL A 34 -22.43 -5.58 -0.54
C VAL A 34 -21.57 -6.70 -1.08
N GLU A 35 -21.14 -6.60 -2.34
CA GLU A 35 -20.16 -7.51 -2.91
C GLU A 35 -19.00 -7.51 -1.93
N ALA A 36 -18.90 -8.60 -1.16
CA ALA A 36 -17.80 -8.81 -0.26
C ALA A 36 -16.56 -8.75 -1.15
N SER A 37 -15.67 -7.79 -0.86
CA SER A 37 -14.36 -7.73 -1.48
C SER A 37 -13.78 -9.14 -1.51
N PRO A 38 -13.20 -9.58 -2.65
CA PRO A 38 -12.90 -10.98 -2.88
C PRO A 38 -12.17 -11.58 -1.68
N ALA A 39 -12.59 -12.78 -1.30
CA ALA A 39 -12.11 -13.47 -0.12
C ALA A 39 -10.57 -13.38 0.00
N PRO A 40 -10.03 -13.27 1.23
CA PRO A 40 -8.59 -13.10 1.48
C PRO A 40 -7.72 -14.20 0.83
N ASP A 41 -8.30 -15.35 0.49
CA ASP A 41 -7.62 -16.46 -0.20
C ASP A 41 -7.27 -16.19 -1.66
N THR A 42 -7.84 -15.18 -2.33
CA THR A 42 -7.46 -14.85 -3.72
C THR A 42 -6.03 -14.31 -3.85
N LEU A 43 -5.38 -13.94 -2.74
CA LEU A 43 -3.98 -13.48 -2.68
C LEU A 43 -3.03 -14.52 -2.07
N ALA A 44 -3.56 -15.59 -1.48
CA ALA A 44 -2.76 -16.65 -0.89
C ALA A 44 -1.88 -17.30 -1.97
N GLY A 45 -0.58 -17.34 -1.73
CA GLY A 45 0.37 -17.96 -2.65
C GLY A 45 0.89 -17.06 -3.78
N LYS A 46 0.54 -15.77 -3.85
CA LYS A 46 1.18 -14.81 -4.78
C LYS A 46 2.55 -14.34 -4.27
N ARG A 47 3.39 -13.78 -5.14
CA ARG A 47 4.64 -13.08 -4.78
C ARG A 47 4.74 -11.81 -5.61
N TRP A 48 4.30 -10.70 -5.05
CA TRP A 48 4.27 -9.42 -5.77
C TRP A 48 5.66 -8.80 -5.89
N ALA A 49 5.96 -8.27 -7.07
CA ALA A 49 7.16 -7.51 -7.34
C ALA A 49 6.89 -6.40 -8.34
N MET A 50 7.83 -5.46 -8.42
CA MET A 50 7.81 -4.37 -9.40
C MET A 50 9.16 -4.30 -10.10
N ALA A 51 9.14 -4.08 -11.41
CA ALA A 51 10.30 -3.71 -12.20
C ALA A 51 10.21 -2.23 -12.57
N VAL A 52 11.33 -1.52 -12.45
CA VAL A 52 11.48 -0.10 -12.77
C VAL A 52 12.49 0.02 -13.90
N ASN A 53 12.06 0.40 -15.09
CA ASN A 53 12.93 0.68 -16.22
C ASN A 53 13.46 2.11 -16.13
N VAL A 54 14.73 2.23 -15.73
CA VAL A 54 15.38 3.53 -15.50
C VAL A 54 15.49 4.32 -16.80
N SER A 55 15.72 3.65 -17.92
CA SER A 55 15.91 4.27 -19.24
C SER A 55 14.61 4.81 -19.85
N LYS A 56 13.44 4.26 -19.47
CA LYS A 56 12.12 4.75 -19.91
C LYS A 56 11.58 5.91 -19.08
N CYS A 57 12.13 6.16 -17.90
CA CYS A 57 11.71 7.30 -17.07
C CYS A 57 12.15 8.61 -17.72
N LYS A 58 11.17 9.44 -18.12
CA LYS A 58 11.42 10.82 -18.56
C LYS A 58 11.97 11.67 -17.42
N GLU A 59 12.95 12.51 -17.75
CA GLU A 59 13.53 13.46 -16.79
C GLU A 59 12.45 14.43 -16.25
N GLY A 60 12.43 14.65 -14.95
CA GLY A 60 11.44 15.51 -14.29
C GLY A 60 10.02 14.94 -14.19
N CYS A 61 9.73 13.76 -14.73
CA CYS A 61 8.41 13.14 -14.63
C CYS A 61 8.08 12.74 -13.18
N ARG A 62 6.90 13.15 -12.70
CA ARG A 62 6.42 12.89 -11.32
C ARG A 62 5.05 12.23 -11.26
N ASP A 63 4.51 11.80 -12.40
CA ASP A 63 3.14 11.29 -12.52
C ASP A 63 2.87 10.12 -11.55
N CYS A 64 3.82 9.18 -11.44
CA CYS A 64 3.72 8.07 -10.51
C CYS A 64 3.69 8.49 -9.03
N ILE A 65 4.44 9.54 -8.67
CA ILE A 65 4.49 10.10 -7.31
C ILE A 65 3.16 10.79 -7.00
N VAL A 66 2.69 11.66 -7.91
CA VAL A 66 1.44 12.41 -7.75
C VAL A 66 0.25 11.45 -7.64
N ALA A 67 0.19 10.43 -8.50
CA ALA A 67 -0.86 9.42 -8.44
C ALA A 67 -0.84 8.64 -7.11
N CYS A 68 0.34 8.19 -6.68
CA CYS A 68 0.47 7.51 -5.39
C CYS A 68 0.04 8.40 -4.22
N HIS A 69 0.50 9.65 -4.18
CA HIS A 69 0.21 10.55 -3.06
C HIS A 69 -1.26 10.95 -3.03
N SER A 70 -1.89 11.15 -4.20
CA SER A 70 -3.32 11.44 -4.31
C SER A 70 -4.21 10.27 -3.89
N VAL A 71 -3.88 9.03 -4.29
CA VAL A 71 -4.72 7.86 -3.98
C VAL A 71 -4.61 7.48 -2.50
N HIS A 72 -3.41 7.57 -1.92
CA HIS A 72 -3.15 7.10 -0.56
C HIS A 72 -3.17 8.21 0.49
N ASN A 73 -3.72 9.40 0.17
CA ASN A 73 -3.83 10.52 1.11
C ASN A 73 -2.50 10.92 1.75
N VAL A 74 -1.40 10.88 0.98
CA VAL A 74 -0.07 11.27 1.48
C VAL A 74 -0.01 12.80 1.54
N PRO A 75 0.30 13.41 2.70
CA PRO A 75 0.30 14.85 2.86
C PRO A 75 1.49 15.51 2.14
N ASP A 76 1.29 16.74 1.69
CA ASP A 76 2.38 17.60 1.21
C ASP A 76 2.64 18.71 2.24
N LEU A 77 3.74 18.58 2.98
CA LEU A 77 4.10 19.52 4.06
C LEU A 77 4.95 20.70 3.58
N GLY A 78 5.31 20.76 2.29
CA GLY A 78 6.11 21.84 1.70
C GLY A 78 7.53 22.00 2.28
N ASN A 79 8.01 21.05 3.10
CA ASN A 79 9.34 21.10 3.69
C ASN A 79 10.01 19.71 3.68
N PRO A 80 11.33 19.64 3.41
CA PRO A 80 12.05 18.35 3.37
C PRO A 80 12.24 17.67 4.74
N LYS A 81 12.20 18.42 5.85
CA LYS A 81 12.54 17.90 7.19
C LYS A 81 11.50 16.92 7.71
N ASP A 82 10.22 17.26 7.53
CA ASP A 82 9.10 16.45 8.00
C ASP A 82 8.44 15.67 6.85
N GLU A 83 9.05 15.65 5.66
CA GLU A 83 8.46 15.10 4.43
C GLU A 83 7.95 13.66 4.61
N VAL A 84 6.68 13.47 4.25
CA VAL A 84 6.09 12.14 4.09
C VAL A 84 6.12 11.76 2.61
N LYS A 85 6.81 10.65 2.30
CA LYS A 85 6.93 10.16 0.93
C LYS A 85 6.78 8.66 0.85
N TRP A 86 6.03 8.22 -0.14
CA TRP A 86 5.85 6.80 -0.45
C TRP A 86 6.67 6.40 -1.68
N ILE A 87 6.75 7.31 -2.63
CA ILE A 87 7.55 7.23 -3.85
C ILE A 87 8.27 8.57 -3.99
N TRP A 88 9.56 8.55 -4.33
CA TRP A 88 10.33 9.76 -4.60
C TRP A 88 11.38 9.52 -5.67
N THR A 89 11.98 10.59 -6.17
CA THR A 89 13.12 10.53 -7.09
C THR A 89 14.42 10.75 -6.34
N GLU A 90 15.45 9.99 -6.69
CA GLU A 90 16.79 10.15 -6.14
C GLU A 90 17.83 9.90 -7.24
N SER A 91 19.04 10.46 -7.12
CA SER A 91 20.09 10.22 -8.13
C SER A 91 20.53 8.75 -8.16
N TYR A 92 20.78 8.23 -9.37
CA TYR A 92 21.27 6.86 -9.59
C TYR A 92 22.49 6.54 -8.70
N LYS A 93 23.47 7.44 -8.67
CA LYS A 93 24.69 7.30 -7.84
C LYS A 93 24.39 7.09 -6.35
N LYS A 94 23.40 7.80 -5.80
CA LYS A 94 23.06 7.69 -4.36
C LYS A 94 22.30 6.40 -4.02
N ILE A 95 21.54 5.86 -4.98
CA ILE A 95 20.75 4.64 -4.75
C ILE A 95 21.52 3.35 -5.06
N PHE A 96 22.55 3.42 -5.92
CA PHE A 96 23.46 2.34 -6.29
C PHE A 96 24.94 2.75 -6.16
N PRO A 97 25.41 3.13 -4.96
CA PRO A 97 26.79 3.60 -4.81
C PRO A 97 27.84 2.52 -5.13
N GLU A 98 27.47 1.24 -5.11
CA GLU A 98 28.37 0.12 -5.40
C GLU A 98 28.52 -0.18 -6.89
N GLN A 99 27.66 0.42 -7.71
CA GLN A 99 27.68 0.27 -9.17
C GLN A 99 28.13 1.56 -9.84
N GLU A 100 28.73 2.47 -9.07
CA GLU A 100 29.32 3.69 -9.58
C GLU A 100 30.52 3.35 -10.47
N GLN A 101 30.40 3.69 -11.75
CA GLN A 101 31.52 3.72 -12.67
C GLN A 101 31.86 5.18 -12.97
N GLU A 102 33.15 5.49 -13.08
CA GLU A 102 33.66 6.86 -13.29
C GLU A 102 33.03 7.54 -14.53
N PHE A 103 32.69 6.74 -15.55
CA PHE A 103 32.06 7.21 -16.79
C PHE A 103 30.59 6.77 -16.94
N ASP A 104 29.89 6.46 -15.85
CA ASP A 104 28.46 6.13 -15.93
C ASP A 104 27.62 7.37 -16.22
N ALA A 105 27.18 7.50 -17.48
CA ALA A 105 26.26 8.55 -17.94
C ALA A 105 24.90 8.55 -17.20
N ARG A 106 24.57 7.51 -16.43
CA ARG A 106 23.37 7.44 -15.57
C ARG A 106 23.56 8.10 -14.22
N GLY A 107 24.79 8.41 -13.79
CA GLY A 107 25.10 8.86 -12.43
C GLY A 107 24.27 10.04 -11.92
N GLY A 108 23.91 10.98 -12.81
CA GLY A 108 23.06 12.14 -12.53
C GLY A 108 21.56 11.93 -12.77
N LYS A 109 21.13 10.82 -13.40
CA LYS A 109 19.72 10.63 -13.77
C LYS A 109 18.86 10.38 -12.52
N PRO A 110 17.71 11.07 -12.37
CA PRO A 110 16.79 10.80 -11.29
C PRO A 110 16.09 9.46 -11.52
N VAL A 111 16.11 8.61 -10.51
CA VAL A 111 15.49 7.29 -10.52
C VAL A 111 14.35 7.26 -9.50
N VAL A 112 13.24 6.65 -9.88
CA VAL A 112 12.09 6.46 -8.98
C VAL A 112 12.40 5.41 -7.92
N VAL A 113 12.16 5.75 -6.67
CA VAL A 113 12.44 4.91 -5.50
C VAL A 113 11.19 4.80 -4.63
N LEU A 114 10.96 3.61 -4.07
CA LEU A 114 9.84 3.32 -3.19
C LEU A 114 10.23 2.29 -2.12
N CYS A 115 9.24 1.78 -1.37
CA CYS A 115 9.47 0.64 -0.47
C CYS A 115 9.81 -0.62 -1.27
N ASN A 116 10.83 -1.36 -0.83
CA ASN A 116 11.31 -2.53 -1.53
C ASN A 116 10.51 -3.82 -1.28
N HIS A 117 9.54 -3.80 -0.34
CA HIS A 117 8.77 -4.98 0.08
C HIS A 117 9.66 -6.22 0.29
N CYS A 118 10.73 -6.03 1.05
CA CYS A 118 11.81 -7.00 1.23
C CYS A 118 11.29 -8.38 1.68
N ASP A 119 11.92 -9.44 1.18
CA ASP A 119 11.61 -10.82 1.54
C ASP A 119 12.02 -11.15 2.98
N ASN A 120 13.18 -10.62 3.41
CA ASN A 120 13.64 -10.61 4.80
C ASN A 120 13.65 -9.16 5.33
N PRO A 121 12.49 -8.60 5.72
CA PRO A 121 12.37 -7.19 6.07
C PRO A 121 12.91 -6.91 7.49
N PRO A 122 14.05 -6.19 7.65
CA PRO A 122 14.57 -5.85 8.98
C PRO A 122 13.60 -4.95 9.75
N CYS A 123 12.89 -4.07 9.04
CA CYS A 123 11.87 -3.20 9.61
C CYS A 123 10.71 -3.94 10.30
N VAL A 124 10.38 -5.17 9.89
CA VAL A 124 9.37 -6.01 10.55
C VAL A 124 9.92 -6.59 11.85
N ARG A 125 11.15 -7.10 11.83
CA ARG A 125 11.81 -7.75 12.99
C ARG A 125 11.96 -6.82 14.19
N VAL A 126 12.16 -5.53 13.95
CA VAL A 126 12.40 -4.54 15.02
C VAL A 126 11.14 -3.88 15.58
N CYS A 127 9.95 -4.18 15.04
CA CYS A 127 8.73 -3.51 15.47
C CYS A 127 8.18 -4.13 16.77
N PRO A 128 8.25 -3.45 17.93
CA PRO A 128 7.88 -4.06 19.20
C PRO A 128 6.37 -4.36 19.28
N THR A 129 5.56 -3.49 18.69
CA THR A 129 4.11 -3.68 18.65
C THR A 129 3.66 -4.54 17.49
N LYS A 130 4.54 -5.05 16.61
CA LYS A 130 4.15 -5.78 15.39
C LYS A 130 3.17 -4.99 14.49
N ALA A 131 3.26 -3.66 14.52
CA ALA A 131 2.50 -2.78 13.62
C ALA A 131 2.90 -2.95 12.16
N THR A 132 4.15 -3.33 11.88
CA THR A 132 4.54 -3.76 10.54
C THR A 132 4.73 -5.27 10.52
N PHE A 133 4.21 -5.91 9.48
CA PHE A 133 4.21 -7.35 9.32
C PHE A 133 4.31 -7.69 7.82
N LYS A 134 4.71 -8.93 7.51
CA LYS A 134 4.75 -9.43 6.13
C LYS A 134 3.55 -10.35 5.91
N ARG A 135 2.79 -10.11 4.85
CA ARG A 135 1.70 -10.98 4.40
C ARG A 135 2.25 -12.22 3.67
N SER A 136 1.40 -13.23 3.51
CA SER A 136 1.73 -14.47 2.77
C SER A 136 2.04 -14.22 1.29
N ASP A 137 1.50 -13.14 0.72
CA ASP A 137 1.73 -12.69 -0.66
C ASP A 137 3.05 -11.92 -0.88
N GLY A 138 3.85 -11.75 0.20
CA GLY A 138 5.13 -11.05 0.17
C GLY A 138 5.05 -9.55 0.49
N ILE A 139 3.85 -8.96 0.56
CA ILE A 139 3.70 -7.53 0.83
C ILE A 139 4.02 -7.24 2.30
N VAL A 140 5.03 -6.40 2.54
CA VAL A 140 5.26 -5.79 3.85
C VAL A 140 4.18 -4.75 4.10
N MET A 141 3.34 -4.96 5.11
CA MET A 141 2.25 -4.09 5.50
C MET A 141 2.59 -3.20 6.70
N MET A 142 1.76 -2.18 6.89
CA MET A 142 1.78 -1.29 8.02
C MET A 142 0.35 -1.14 8.55
N ASP A 143 0.13 -1.54 9.79
CA ASP A 143 -1.05 -1.22 10.58
C ASP A 143 -0.83 0.13 11.24
N TYR A 144 -1.64 1.11 10.81
CA TYR A 144 -1.54 2.49 11.27
C TYR A 144 -2.03 2.64 12.72
N HIS A 145 -3.02 1.85 13.15
CA HIS A 145 -3.60 1.94 14.50
C HIS A 145 -2.70 1.31 15.55
N ARG A 146 -1.97 0.25 15.19
CA ARG A 146 -1.02 -0.43 16.08
C ARG A 146 0.33 0.29 16.20
N CYS A 147 0.57 1.29 15.36
CA CYS A 147 1.82 2.04 15.34
C CYS A 147 1.90 3.01 16.53
N ILE A 148 2.92 2.85 17.37
CA ILE A 148 3.20 3.76 18.49
C ILE A 148 4.25 4.83 18.17
N GLY A 149 4.69 4.94 16.91
CA GLY A 149 5.65 5.98 16.51
C GLY A 149 7.06 5.87 17.08
N CYS A 150 7.50 4.68 17.51
CA CYS A 150 8.85 4.46 18.07
C CYS A 150 10.01 4.55 17.07
N ARG A 151 9.73 4.61 15.76
CA ARG A 151 10.71 4.83 14.66
C ARG A 151 11.79 3.76 14.47
N PHE A 152 11.83 2.69 15.25
CA PHE A 152 12.79 1.59 15.02
C PHE A 152 12.72 1.01 13.62
N CYS A 153 11.51 0.91 13.04
CA CYS A 153 11.34 0.46 11.65
C CYS A 153 11.94 1.41 10.62
N MET A 154 12.06 2.72 10.91
CA MET A 154 12.74 3.69 10.06
C MET A 154 14.25 3.51 10.14
N ALA A 155 14.80 3.42 11.36
CA ALA A 155 16.22 3.19 11.59
C ALA A 155 16.71 1.86 10.99
N ALA A 156 15.89 0.81 11.07
CA ALA A 156 16.22 -0.51 10.52
C ALA A 156 16.04 -0.61 8.99
N CYS A 157 15.40 0.36 8.33
CA CYS A 157 15.22 0.31 6.88
C CYS A 157 16.48 0.84 6.18
N PRO A 158 17.27 0.01 5.48
CA PRO A 158 18.52 0.45 4.85
C PRO A 158 18.30 1.35 3.62
N TYR A 159 17.03 1.57 3.25
CA TYR A 159 16.61 2.27 2.04
C TYR A 159 16.00 3.64 2.32
N GLY A 160 15.70 3.96 3.60
CA GLY A 160 14.98 5.18 3.97
C GLY A 160 13.52 5.23 3.48
N SER A 161 12.91 4.09 3.13
CA SER A 161 11.57 4.03 2.52
C SER A 161 10.40 4.09 3.53
N ARG A 162 10.61 4.69 4.70
CA ARG A 162 9.57 4.87 5.74
C ARG A 162 9.56 6.31 6.21
N SER A 163 8.37 6.91 6.23
CA SER A 163 8.16 8.29 6.68
C SER A 163 7.30 8.32 7.92
N LEU A 164 7.59 9.26 8.83
CA LEU A 164 6.79 9.48 10.03
C LEU A 164 5.90 10.71 9.84
N ASN A 165 4.66 10.62 10.30
CA ASN A 165 3.81 11.79 10.50
C ASN A 165 4.26 12.57 11.75
N TRP A 166 5.14 13.54 11.58
CA TRP A 166 5.63 14.38 12.68
C TRP A 166 4.57 15.31 13.27
N ARG A 167 3.67 15.78 12.41
CA ARG A 167 2.52 16.63 12.73
C ARG A 167 1.23 15.96 12.25
N ASP A 168 0.07 16.55 12.52
CA ASP A 168 -1.18 16.05 11.96
C ASP A 168 -1.15 16.21 10.43
N PRO A 169 -1.25 15.13 9.64
CA PRO A 169 -1.16 15.22 8.18
C PRO A 169 -2.44 15.75 7.53
N ARG A 170 -3.60 15.64 8.19
CA ARG A 170 -4.92 15.90 7.57
C ARG A 170 -5.08 17.31 6.98
N PRO A 171 -4.61 18.40 7.61
CA PRO A 171 -4.71 19.74 7.04
C PRO A 171 -3.88 19.93 5.75
N PHE A 172 -2.94 19.05 5.48
CA PHE A 172 -2.00 19.14 4.36
C PHE A 172 -2.38 18.24 3.18
N ILE A 173 -3.57 17.64 3.22
CA ILE A 173 -4.12 16.80 2.15
C ILE A 173 -5.11 17.65 1.36
N LYS A 174 -4.76 18.01 0.11
CA LYS A 174 -5.60 18.89 -0.73
C LYS A 174 -6.98 18.29 -1.05
N LYS A 175 -7.01 16.99 -1.35
CA LYS A 175 -8.22 16.23 -1.68
C LYS A 175 -8.14 14.88 -0.99
N ILE A 176 -9.07 14.61 -0.08
CA ILE A 176 -9.13 13.35 0.64
C ILE A 176 -9.84 12.31 -0.22
N ASN A 177 -9.20 11.17 -0.43
CA ASN A 177 -9.80 9.97 -0.96
C ASN A 177 -10.50 9.19 0.18
N PRO A 178 -11.84 9.03 0.19
CA PRO A 178 -12.55 8.32 1.25
C PRO A 178 -12.27 6.82 1.26
N GLU A 179 -11.84 6.23 0.13
CA GLU A 179 -11.56 4.80 -0.02
C GLU A 179 -10.29 4.35 0.74
N PHE A 180 -9.47 5.30 1.21
CA PHE A 180 -8.20 4.99 1.84
C PHE A 180 -8.02 5.79 3.14
N PRO A 181 -7.54 5.16 4.24
CA PRO A 181 -7.49 5.82 5.53
C PRO A 181 -6.51 7.00 5.54
N THR A 182 -6.91 8.10 6.18
CA THR A 182 -5.98 9.17 6.57
C THR A 182 -5.20 8.77 7.82
N ARG A 183 -4.01 9.33 7.99
CA ARG A 183 -3.13 9.01 9.14
C ARG A 183 -3.30 10.05 10.24
N THR A 184 -2.73 9.75 11.39
CA THR A 184 -2.61 10.66 12.52
C THR A 184 -1.14 10.93 12.82
N ARG A 185 -0.90 11.99 13.60
CA ARG A 185 0.43 12.29 14.12
C ARG A 185 1.01 11.09 14.89
N GLY A 186 2.29 10.82 14.66
CA GLY A 186 3.04 9.74 15.31
C GLY A 186 2.98 8.40 14.56
N VAL A 187 2.24 8.29 13.46
CA VAL A 187 2.17 7.06 12.68
C VAL A 187 3.23 7.03 11.59
N VAL A 188 3.95 5.91 11.48
CA VAL A 188 4.87 5.66 10.36
C VAL A 188 4.09 5.08 9.18
N GLU A 189 4.42 5.52 7.98
CA GLU A 189 3.82 5.05 6.75
C GLU A 189 4.87 4.82 5.65
N LYS A 190 4.46 4.08 4.62
CA LYS A 190 5.29 3.62 3.51
C LYS A 190 4.40 3.09 2.39
N CYS A 191 4.93 3.03 1.17
CA CYS A 191 4.30 2.32 0.06
C CYS A 191 3.89 0.89 0.48
N ASP A 192 2.66 0.51 0.16
CA ASP A 192 2.04 -0.77 0.46
C ASP A 192 1.69 -1.58 -0.80
N PHE A 193 2.18 -1.18 -1.97
CA PHE A 193 1.77 -1.73 -3.28
C PHE A 193 0.29 -1.58 -3.61
N CYS A 194 -0.39 -0.58 -3.03
CA CYS A 194 -1.80 -0.32 -3.31
C CYS A 194 -2.67 -1.55 -3.02
N VAL A 195 -2.54 -2.14 -1.83
CA VAL A 195 -3.24 -3.38 -1.46
C VAL A 195 -4.75 -3.28 -1.66
N GLU A 196 -5.33 -2.12 -1.39
CA GLU A 196 -6.74 -1.81 -1.61
C GLU A 196 -7.14 -1.94 -3.09
N ARG A 197 -6.23 -1.61 -4.02
CA ARG A 197 -6.44 -1.75 -5.46
C ARG A 197 -6.23 -3.19 -5.91
N LEU A 198 -5.20 -3.86 -5.39
CA LEU A 198 -4.94 -5.27 -5.67
C LEU A 198 -6.10 -6.15 -5.23
N ALA A 199 -6.75 -5.82 -4.11
CA ALA A 199 -7.97 -6.50 -3.66
C ALA A 199 -9.13 -6.34 -4.63
N LYS A 200 -9.19 -5.26 -5.41
CA LYS A 200 -10.19 -5.04 -6.47
C LYS A 200 -9.75 -5.57 -7.85
N GLY A 201 -8.62 -6.29 -7.92
CA GLY A 201 -8.04 -6.78 -9.18
C GLY A 201 -7.38 -5.70 -10.04
N LEU A 202 -7.18 -4.49 -9.49
CA LEU A 202 -6.58 -3.35 -10.18
C LEU A 202 -5.07 -3.30 -9.94
N ILE A 203 -4.32 -2.78 -10.91
CA ILE A 203 -2.88 -2.54 -10.77
C ILE A 203 -2.60 -1.33 -9.86
N PRO A 204 -1.38 -1.21 -9.28
CA PRO A 204 -1.00 -0.07 -8.47
C PRO A 204 -1.15 1.26 -9.21
N ALA A 205 -1.60 2.31 -8.50
CA ALA A 205 -1.87 3.62 -9.09
C ALA A 205 -0.63 4.25 -9.76
N CYS A 206 0.56 4.02 -9.20
CA CYS A 206 1.81 4.49 -9.79
C CYS A 206 2.13 3.86 -11.15
N VAL A 207 1.76 2.58 -11.34
CA VAL A 207 1.96 1.83 -12.58
C VAL A 207 0.95 2.30 -13.63
N GLU A 208 -0.32 2.43 -13.25
CA GLU A 208 -1.39 2.92 -14.13
C GLU A 208 -1.10 4.34 -14.63
N ALA A 209 -0.58 5.23 -13.77
CA ALA A 209 -0.27 6.60 -14.14
C ALA A 209 0.98 6.75 -15.05
N CYS A 210 1.82 5.71 -15.16
CA CYS A 210 3.07 5.79 -15.90
C CYS A 210 2.84 5.65 -17.42
N LYS A 211 2.73 6.79 -18.12
CA LYS A 211 2.52 6.83 -19.58
C LYS A 211 3.61 6.12 -20.39
N GLU A 212 4.86 6.22 -19.93
CA GLU A 212 6.02 5.59 -20.59
C GLU A 212 6.12 4.07 -20.32
N LYS A 213 5.25 3.52 -19.47
CA LYS A 213 5.29 2.12 -19.02
C LYS A 213 6.67 1.74 -18.47
N ALA A 214 7.27 2.65 -17.70
CA ALA A 214 8.55 2.44 -17.03
C ALA A 214 8.39 1.56 -15.78
N LEU A 215 7.23 1.59 -15.13
CA LEU A 215 6.90 0.74 -14.00
C LEU A 215 6.10 -0.46 -14.51
N VAL A 216 6.52 -1.67 -14.15
CA VAL A 216 5.79 -2.91 -14.41
C VAL A 216 5.60 -3.65 -13.11
N PHE A 217 4.37 -4.06 -12.81
CA PHE A 217 4.03 -4.74 -11.57
C PHE A 217 3.35 -6.06 -11.85
N GLY A 218 3.69 -7.10 -11.09
CA GLY A 218 3.10 -8.42 -11.31
C GLY A 218 3.50 -9.45 -10.27
N ASN A 219 2.91 -10.64 -10.43
CA ASN A 219 3.14 -11.79 -9.58
C ASN A 219 4.29 -12.65 -10.13
N LEU A 220 5.39 -12.80 -9.37
CA LEU A 220 6.55 -13.59 -9.76
C LEU A 220 6.30 -15.10 -9.76
N LYS A 221 5.26 -15.59 -9.08
CA LYS A 221 4.95 -17.03 -9.04
C LYS A 221 4.15 -17.51 -10.25
N GLU A 222 3.42 -16.61 -10.88
CA GLU A 222 2.62 -16.92 -12.06
C GLU A 222 3.53 -17.14 -13.27
N SER A 223 3.40 -18.30 -13.93
CA SER A 223 4.14 -18.62 -15.15
C SER A 223 3.58 -17.80 -16.32
N GLY A 224 4.43 -17.06 -17.03
CA GLY A 224 4.01 -16.21 -18.15
C GLY A 224 3.65 -14.76 -17.78
N ALA A 225 3.74 -14.38 -16.50
CA ALA A 225 3.54 -12.99 -16.10
C ALA A 225 4.56 -12.07 -16.78
N GLU A 226 4.09 -10.93 -17.31
CA GLU A 226 4.91 -9.95 -18.05
C GLU A 226 6.20 -9.58 -17.31
N ILE A 227 6.09 -9.36 -15.99
CA ILE A 227 7.24 -9.03 -15.14
C ILE A 227 8.33 -10.12 -15.20
N ARG A 228 7.98 -11.41 -15.27
CA ARG A 228 8.98 -12.49 -15.34
C ARG A 228 9.72 -12.47 -16.66
N GLU A 229 9.03 -12.25 -17.77
CA GLU A 229 9.69 -12.18 -19.08
C GLU A 229 10.60 -10.96 -19.17
N ILE A 230 10.16 -9.81 -18.65
CA ILE A 230 11.01 -8.61 -18.56
C ILE A 230 12.26 -8.87 -17.72
N LEU A 231 12.12 -9.51 -16.55
CA LEU A 231 13.26 -9.83 -15.69
C LEU A 231 14.22 -10.87 -16.29
N ARG A 232 13.75 -11.75 -17.16
CA ARG A 232 14.61 -12.71 -17.90
C ARG A 232 15.32 -12.06 -19.08
N ALA A 233 14.61 -11.20 -19.81
CA ALA A 233 15.10 -10.61 -21.05
C ALA A 233 16.06 -9.45 -20.84
N ASN A 234 16.05 -8.81 -19.66
CA ASN A 234 16.85 -7.62 -19.38
C ASN A 234 17.83 -7.84 -18.23
N HIS A 235 18.95 -7.10 -18.26
CA HIS A 235 19.83 -7.01 -17.11
C HIS A 235 19.13 -6.22 -16.00
N THR A 236 19.04 -6.81 -14.80
CA THR A 236 18.38 -6.17 -13.66
C THR A 236 19.25 -6.15 -12.42
N ILE A 237 19.18 -5.03 -11.71
CA ILE A 237 19.87 -4.80 -10.46
C ILE A 237 18.86 -4.58 -9.34
N ARG A 238 19.31 -4.79 -8.10
CA ARG A 238 18.52 -4.53 -6.88
C ARG A 238 19.31 -3.64 -5.95
N ARG A 239 18.61 -2.86 -5.12
CA ARG A 239 19.25 -1.98 -4.15
C ARG A 239 19.82 -2.78 -2.98
N ARG A 240 21.11 -2.60 -2.71
CA ARG A 240 21.81 -3.17 -1.56
C ARG A 240 21.65 -4.69 -1.37
N PRO A 241 21.97 -5.54 -2.38
CA PRO A 241 21.73 -6.98 -2.32
C PRO A 241 22.57 -7.70 -1.24
N TRP A 242 23.77 -7.21 -0.91
CA TRP A 242 24.64 -7.82 0.11
C TRP A 242 24.06 -7.80 1.52
N LEU A 243 23.05 -6.97 1.79
CA LEU A 243 22.36 -6.92 3.09
C LEU A 243 21.43 -8.11 3.33
N GLY A 244 21.22 -8.99 2.34
CA GLY A 244 20.41 -10.20 2.49
C GLY A 244 18.92 -9.92 2.77
N THR A 245 18.43 -8.71 2.45
CA THR A 245 17.03 -8.32 2.66
C THR A 245 16.09 -8.89 1.59
N GLY A 246 16.62 -9.28 0.43
CA GLY A 246 15.84 -9.77 -0.71
C GLY A 246 14.79 -8.79 -1.25
N PRO A 247 15.18 -7.60 -1.77
CA PRO A 247 14.24 -6.63 -2.36
C PRO A 247 13.37 -7.23 -3.46
N GLN A 248 12.10 -6.83 -3.52
CA GLN A 248 11.13 -7.20 -4.57
C GLN A 248 10.92 -6.07 -5.59
N ILE A 249 11.81 -5.08 -5.59
CA ILE A 249 11.90 -4.05 -6.63
C ILE A 249 13.16 -4.32 -7.43
N TYR A 250 12.99 -4.48 -8.73
CA TYR A 250 14.05 -4.72 -9.69
C TYR A 250 14.20 -3.49 -10.57
N TYR A 251 15.44 -3.07 -10.82
CA TYR A 251 15.72 -1.93 -11.70
C TYR A 251 16.36 -2.45 -12.97
N ILE A 252 15.78 -2.09 -14.12
CA ILE A 252 16.31 -2.41 -15.44
C ILE A 252 17.20 -1.23 -15.85
N VAL A 253 18.46 -1.55 -16.16
CA VAL A 253 19.53 -0.58 -16.48
C VAL A 253 20.11 -0.80 -17.86
#